data_AF-A0A1A9G5D9-F1
#
_entry.id   AF-A0A1A9G5D9-F1
#
_cell.length_a   1.000
_cell.length_b   1.000
_cell.length_c   1.000
_cell.angle_alpha   90.00
_cell.angle_beta   90.00
_cell.angle_gamma   90.00
#
_symmetry.space_group_name_H-M   'P 1'
#
loop_
_entity.id
_entity.type
_entity.pdbx_description
1 polymer ?
#
loop_
_entity_poly.entity_id
_entity_poly.type
_entity_poly.pdbx_seq_one_letter_code
_entity_poly.pdbx_strand_id
1 'polypeptide(L)'
;MPKLCPLLAAALITILAGCQTTAEYEAAANRDLDARLAAFRGSTMAEFSARTGLLPSDAYPIAAGRVFVIEGPPIFTTLPATSVTPAITRGTACRLLVSTEQIGTTRTADDWKIVEIRHSGPCNNTL
;
A
#
# COMPACT_ATOMS: atom_id res chain seq x y z
N MET A 1 -8.89 53.99 30.45
CA MET A 1 -9.53 54.26 29.14
C MET A 1 -8.44 54.16 28.08
N PRO A 2 -8.62 53.46 26.94
CA PRO A 2 -9.29 52.15 26.75
C PRO A 2 -8.39 51.05 27.42
N LYS A 3 -8.09 49.81 27.00
CA LYS A 3 -8.57 48.78 26.03
C LYS A 3 -8.15 48.74 24.52
N LEU A 4 -8.05 47.50 23.99
CA LEU A 4 -7.74 47.06 22.60
C LEU A 4 -6.32 47.42 22.06
N CYS A 5 -5.66 46.64 21.20
CA CYS A 5 -6.05 45.37 20.55
C CYS A 5 -4.85 44.39 20.34
N PRO A 6 -4.82 43.19 20.95
CA PRO A 6 -3.76 42.20 20.75
C PRO A 6 -4.09 41.24 19.60
N LEU A 7 -3.99 41.69 18.34
CA LEU A 7 -4.43 40.93 17.17
C LEU A 7 -3.41 40.78 16.02
N LEU A 8 -2.25 41.46 16.10
CA LEU A 8 -1.23 41.47 15.04
C LEU A 8 -0.25 40.29 15.07
N ALA A 9 -0.16 39.53 16.17
CA ALA A 9 0.76 38.39 16.28
C ALA A 9 0.19 37.05 15.77
N ALA A 10 -1.13 36.92 15.69
CA ALA A 10 -1.79 35.64 15.38
C ALA A 10 -1.85 35.33 13.87
N ALA A 11 -1.80 36.35 13.01
CA ALA A 11 -2.08 36.22 11.57
C ALA A 11 -0.93 35.66 10.71
N LEU A 12 0.29 35.57 11.26
CA LEU A 12 1.48 35.14 10.49
C LEU A 12 1.79 33.64 10.61
N ILE A 13 1.26 32.98 11.65
CA ILE A 13 1.56 31.56 11.96
C ILE A 13 0.71 30.61 11.09
N THR A 14 -0.45 31.06 10.65
CA THR A 14 -1.42 30.26 9.86
C THR A 14 -1.00 29.96 8.42
N ILE A 15 0.06 30.59 7.91
CA ILE A 15 0.49 30.48 6.50
C ILE A 15 1.35 29.23 6.25
N LEU A 16 1.94 28.62 7.29
CA LEU A 16 2.77 27.40 7.15
C LEU A 16 1.93 26.10 7.08
N ALA A 17 0.61 26.17 7.21
CA ALA A 17 -0.28 25.01 7.12
C ALA A 17 -1.01 24.98 5.76
N GLY A 18 -0.50 24.23 4.79
CA GLY A 18 -1.18 24.04 3.50
C GLY A 18 -0.48 23.12 2.49
N CYS A 19 0.82 23.32 2.26
CA CYS A 19 1.58 22.52 1.30
C CYS A 19 2.09 21.20 1.91
N GLN A 20 1.21 20.21 2.06
CA GLN A 20 1.69 18.82 2.10
C GLN A 20 2.38 18.50 0.77
N THR A 21 3.62 18.05 0.83
CA THR A 21 4.37 17.62 -0.35
C THR A 21 3.86 16.25 -0.83
N THR A 22 4.02 15.96 -2.11
CA THR A 22 3.63 14.65 -2.68
C THR A 22 4.31 13.49 -1.94
N ALA A 23 5.57 13.69 -1.50
CA ALA A 23 6.31 12.70 -0.71
C ALA A 23 5.69 12.46 0.68
N GLU A 24 5.16 13.49 1.36
CA GLU A 24 4.46 13.32 2.64
C GLU A 24 3.11 12.62 2.46
N TYR A 25 2.39 12.91 1.37
CA TYR A 25 1.15 12.22 1.02
C TYR A 25 1.39 10.73 0.71
N GLU A 26 2.39 10.41 -0.12
CA GLU A 26 2.80 9.03 -0.40
C GLU A 26 3.27 8.31 0.87
N ALA A 27 4.07 8.97 1.71
CA ALA A 27 4.50 8.42 2.99
C ALA A 27 3.35 8.25 4.00
N ALA A 28 2.27 9.03 3.91
CA ALA A 28 1.06 8.82 4.71
C ALA A 28 0.25 7.62 4.20
N ALA A 29 0.01 7.54 2.89
CA ALA A 29 -0.75 6.45 2.28
C ALA A 29 -0.07 5.09 2.44
N ASN A 30 1.26 5.02 2.26
CA ASN A 30 2.03 3.79 2.48
C ASN A 30 1.95 3.34 3.96
N ARG A 31 1.97 4.27 4.93
CA ARG A 31 1.82 3.92 6.37
C ARG A 31 0.44 3.39 6.74
N ASP A 32 -0.62 3.93 6.13
CA ASP A 32 -1.98 3.39 6.30
C ASP A 32 -2.07 1.97 5.70
N LEU A 33 -1.58 1.79 4.47
CA LEU A 33 -1.53 0.49 3.81
C LEU A 33 -0.71 -0.53 4.60
N ASP A 34 0.47 -0.17 5.11
CA ASP A 34 1.30 -1.03 5.97
C ASP A 34 0.56 -1.42 7.26
N ALA A 35 -0.19 -0.50 7.89
CA ALA A 35 -0.99 -0.81 9.07
C ALA A 35 -2.16 -1.76 8.75
N ARG A 36 -2.84 -1.55 7.62
CA ARG A 36 -3.92 -2.43 7.12
C ARG A 36 -3.38 -3.83 6.78
N LEU A 37 -2.20 -3.92 6.17
CA LEU A 37 -1.50 -5.17 5.88
C LEU A 37 -0.99 -5.87 7.15
N ALA A 38 -0.50 -5.11 8.15
CA ALA A 38 -0.06 -5.67 9.42
C ALA A 38 -1.20 -6.36 10.19
N ALA A 39 -2.46 -5.93 10.01
CA ALA A 39 -3.66 -6.58 10.55
C ALA A 39 -4.02 -7.94 9.92
N PHE A 40 -3.17 -8.49 9.05
CA PHE A 40 -3.23 -9.87 8.55
C PHE A 40 -2.08 -10.75 9.09
N ARG A 41 -1.10 -10.20 9.82
CA ARG A 41 -0.06 -11.02 10.46
C ARG A 41 -0.71 -11.94 11.50
N GLY A 42 -0.39 -13.23 11.43
CA GLY A 42 -0.99 -14.28 12.24
C GLY A 42 -2.26 -14.92 11.67
N SER A 43 -2.92 -14.32 10.67
CA SER A 43 -4.03 -14.97 9.94
C SER A 43 -3.54 -15.95 8.89
N THR A 44 -4.41 -16.87 8.45
CA THR A 44 -4.10 -17.85 7.39
C THR A 44 -4.27 -17.24 5.98
N MET A 45 -3.71 -17.88 4.95
CA MET A 45 -3.98 -17.48 3.55
C MET A 45 -5.46 -17.68 3.17
N ALA A 46 -6.16 -18.64 3.78
CA ALA A 46 -7.60 -18.80 3.62
C ALA A 46 -8.37 -17.60 4.20
N GLU A 47 -8.03 -17.15 5.42
CA GLU A 47 -8.63 -15.97 6.04
C GLU A 47 -8.30 -14.68 5.27
N PHE A 48 -7.07 -14.53 4.80
CA PHE A 48 -6.64 -13.39 3.98
C PHE A 48 -7.46 -13.30 2.69
N SER A 49 -7.55 -14.39 1.92
CA SER A 49 -8.27 -14.42 0.65
C SER A 49 -9.78 -14.25 0.85
N ALA A 50 -10.36 -14.85 1.90
CA ALA A 50 -11.77 -14.64 2.26
C ALA A 50 -12.10 -13.19 2.69
N ARG A 51 -11.16 -12.50 3.37
CA ARG A 51 -11.32 -11.10 3.81
C ARG A 51 -11.11 -10.07 2.70
N THR A 52 -10.27 -10.37 1.70
CA THR A 52 -9.82 -9.40 0.68
C THR A 52 -10.36 -9.67 -0.72
N GLY A 53 -10.81 -10.90 -1.00
CA GLY A 53 -11.10 -11.37 -2.36
C GLY A 53 -9.85 -11.58 -3.23
N LEU A 54 -8.65 -11.33 -2.71
CA LEU A 54 -7.40 -11.46 -3.44
C LEU A 54 -6.88 -12.91 -3.39
N LEU A 55 -6.43 -13.40 -4.55
CA LEU A 55 -5.88 -14.75 -4.71
C LEU A 55 -4.42 -14.68 -5.19
N PRO A 56 -3.54 -15.61 -4.79
CA PRO A 56 -2.19 -15.71 -5.33
C PRO A 56 -2.15 -16.00 -6.82
N SER A 57 -1.30 -15.28 -7.55
CA SER A 57 -0.96 -15.56 -8.95
C SER A 57 0.22 -16.53 -9.11
N ASP A 58 1.14 -16.54 -8.14
CA ASP A 58 2.28 -17.47 -8.03
C ASP A 58 2.61 -17.71 -6.54
N ALA A 59 3.37 -18.77 -6.23
CA ALA A 59 3.87 -19.00 -4.87
C ALA A 59 5.15 -19.86 -4.82
N TYR A 60 6.28 -19.26 -4.42
CA TYR A 60 7.59 -19.92 -4.36
C TYR A 60 8.04 -20.25 -2.92
N PRO A 61 8.74 -21.39 -2.71
CA PRO A 61 9.23 -21.77 -1.38
C PRO A 61 10.39 -20.88 -0.90
N ILE A 62 10.49 -20.71 0.41
CA ILE A 62 11.61 -20.05 1.10
C ILE A 62 12.05 -20.90 2.30
N ALA A 63 13.23 -20.64 2.87
CA ALA A 63 13.80 -21.46 3.96
C ALA A 63 12.89 -21.60 5.20
N ALA A 64 12.00 -20.64 5.45
CA ALA A 64 11.05 -20.64 6.57
C ALA A 64 9.60 -21.04 6.18
N GLY A 65 9.32 -21.37 4.91
CA GLY A 65 7.97 -21.64 4.42
C GLY A 65 7.76 -21.28 2.95
N ARG A 66 6.87 -20.33 2.66
CA ARG A 66 6.48 -19.95 1.30
C ARG A 66 6.16 -18.47 1.18
N VAL A 67 6.50 -17.85 0.04
CA VAL A 67 5.96 -16.53 -0.34
C VAL A 67 4.87 -16.76 -1.37
N PHE A 68 3.69 -16.17 -1.14
CA PHE A 68 2.63 -16.06 -2.13
C PHE A 68 2.73 -14.68 -2.80
N VAL A 69 2.71 -14.66 -4.13
CA VAL A 69 2.68 -13.44 -4.94
C VAL A 69 1.23 -13.15 -5.29
N ILE A 70 0.78 -11.92 -5.04
CA ILE A 70 -0.55 -11.45 -5.42
C ILE A 70 -0.35 -10.20 -6.29
N GLU A 71 -0.84 -10.22 -7.52
CA GLU A 71 -0.82 -9.06 -8.41
C GLU A 71 -2.22 -8.46 -8.53
N GLY A 72 -2.33 -7.17 -8.21
CA GLY A 72 -3.53 -6.37 -8.43
C GLY A 72 -3.67 -5.94 -9.89
N PRO A 73 -4.82 -5.37 -10.27
CA PRO A 73 -5.05 -4.92 -11.64
C PRO A 73 -4.03 -3.84 -12.06
N PRO A 74 -3.54 -3.86 -13.31
CA PRO A 74 -2.61 -2.86 -13.82
C PRO A 74 -3.29 -1.50 -14.03
N ILE A 75 -2.67 -0.45 -13.51
CA ILE A 75 -3.01 0.95 -13.76
C ILE A 75 -2.17 1.43 -14.95
N PHE A 76 -2.82 2.05 -15.94
CA PHE A 76 -2.14 2.58 -17.12
C PHE A 76 -2.09 4.11 -17.10
N THR A 77 -0.88 4.67 -17.09
CA THR A 77 -0.65 6.10 -17.20
C THR A 77 -0.14 6.43 -18.60
N THR A 78 -0.89 7.27 -19.33
CA THR A 78 -0.52 7.73 -20.67
C THR A 78 -0.09 9.19 -20.63
N LEU A 79 1.17 9.44 -20.97
CA LEU A 79 1.66 10.78 -21.28
C LEU A 79 1.28 11.11 -22.73
N PRO A 80 0.54 12.21 -23.00
CA PRO A 80 0.15 12.58 -24.36
C PRO A 80 1.36 13.02 -25.20
N ALA A 81 1.23 12.97 -26.52
CA ALA A 81 2.25 13.47 -27.43
C ALA A 81 2.41 15.00 -27.31
N THR A 82 3.62 15.49 -27.57
CA THR A 82 3.92 16.90 -27.77
C THR A 82 4.47 17.09 -29.18
N SER A 83 4.73 18.34 -29.59
CA SER A 83 5.36 18.65 -30.89
C SER A 83 6.75 18.01 -31.08
N VAL A 84 7.39 17.51 -30.03
CA VAL A 84 8.75 16.92 -30.06
C VAL A 84 8.88 15.58 -29.32
N THR A 85 7.81 15.04 -28.73
CA THR A 85 7.82 13.73 -28.05
C THR A 85 6.59 12.90 -28.42
N PRO A 86 6.73 11.60 -28.75
CA PRO A 86 5.58 10.72 -28.95
C PRO A 86 4.80 10.51 -27.65
N ALA A 87 3.55 10.06 -27.75
CA ALA A 87 2.79 9.60 -26.60
C ALA A 87 3.40 8.32 -26.03
N ILE A 88 3.42 8.19 -24.70
CA ILE A 88 3.98 7.03 -24.00
C ILE A 88 3.01 6.55 -22.93
N THR A 89 2.54 5.31 -23.05
CA THR A 89 1.76 4.62 -22.02
C THR A 89 2.68 3.70 -21.20
N ARG A 90 2.51 3.71 -19.88
CA ARG A 90 3.15 2.76 -18.94
C ARG A 90 2.10 2.08 -18.08
N GLY A 91 2.21 0.77 -17.95
CA GLY A 91 1.43 -0.01 -16.97
C GLY A 91 2.22 -0.20 -15.68
N THR A 92 1.56 -0.06 -14.53
CA THR A 92 2.09 -0.42 -13.20
C THR A 92 1.02 -1.14 -12.39
N ALA A 93 1.35 -2.27 -11.78
CA ALA A 93 0.45 -3.04 -10.93
C ALA A 93 0.85 -2.91 -9.46
N CYS A 94 -0.13 -3.03 -8.55
CA CYS A 94 0.17 -3.40 -7.18
C CYS A 94 0.66 -4.85 -7.15
N ARG A 95 1.71 -5.14 -6.40
CA ARG A 95 2.13 -6.52 -6.09
C ARG A 95 2.41 -6.66 -4.61
N LEU A 96 1.69 -7.57 -3.98
CA LEU A 96 1.92 -8.02 -2.60
C LEU A 96 2.77 -9.30 -2.62
N LEU A 97 3.73 -9.36 -1.70
CA LEU A 97 4.52 -10.54 -1.39
C LEU A 97 4.16 -10.96 0.04
N VAL A 98 3.41 -12.05 0.17
CA VAL A 98 2.89 -12.55 1.44
C VAL A 98 3.78 -13.71 1.91
N SER A 99 4.67 -13.42 2.85
CA SER A 99 5.56 -14.40 3.48
C SER A 99 4.82 -15.19 4.54
N THR A 100 4.85 -16.52 4.43
CA THR A 100 4.12 -17.45 5.29
C THR A 100 5.02 -18.54 5.87
N GLU A 101 4.66 -19.00 7.07
CA GLU A 101 5.17 -20.23 7.68
C GLU A 101 4.09 -21.32 7.67
N GLN A 102 4.51 -22.58 7.64
CA GLN A 102 3.59 -23.73 7.62
C GLN A 102 3.19 -24.10 9.05
N ILE A 103 1.89 -24.14 9.34
CA ILE A 103 1.33 -24.46 10.68
C ILE A 103 0.59 -25.79 10.77
N GLY A 104 0.23 -26.42 9.64
CA GLY A 104 -0.42 -27.73 9.59
C GLY A 104 0.14 -28.64 8.48
N THR A 105 -0.44 -29.84 8.32
CA THR A 105 0.18 -30.94 7.54
C THR A 105 -0.43 -31.20 6.17
N THR A 106 -1.60 -30.63 5.87
CA THR A 106 -2.37 -30.84 4.63
C THR A 106 -1.91 -29.97 3.47
N ARG A 107 -1.22 -28.85 3.77
CA ARG A 107 -0.70 -27.81 2.84
C ARG A 107 -1.79 -26.98 2.13
N THR A 108 -3.04 -27.00 2.59
CA THR A 108 -4.11 -26.09 2.12
C THR A 108 -3.81 -24.63 2.50
N ALA A 109 -4.63 -23.68 2.03
CA ALA A 109 -4.48 -22.25 2.35
C ALA A 109 -4.61 -21.95 3.87
N ASP A 110 -5.26 -22.83 4.62
CA ASP A 110 -5.41 -22.77 6.08
C ASP A 110 -4.09 -23.07 6.80
N ASP A 111 -3.26 -23.94 6.24
CA ASP A 111 -1.97 -24.35 6.80
C ASP A 111 -0.84 -23.34 6.60
N TRP A 112 -1.07 -22.24 5.88
CA TRP A 112 -0.08 -21.18 5.62
C TRP A 112 -0.44 -19.93 6.41
N LYS A 113 0.27 -19.70 7.52
CA LYS A 113 0.07 -18.53 8.39
C LYS A 113 0.95 -17.37 7.94
N ILE A 114 0.37 -16.18 7.79
CA ILE A 114 1.05 -14.97 7.36
C ILE A 114 1.97 -14.46 8.47
N VAL A 115 3.27 -14.36 8.16
CA VAL A 115 4.30 -13.79 9.04
C VAL A 115 4.54 -12.33 8.68
N GLU A 116 4.59 -12.01 7.39
CA GLU A 116 4.84 -10.68 6.86
C GLU A 116 4.12 -10.49 5.52
N ILE A 117 3.65 -9.28 5.24
CA ILE A 117 3.29 -8.85 3.89
C ILE A 117 4.15 -7.66 3.53
N ARG A 118 4.69 -7.66 2.31
CA ARG A 118 5.37 -6.51 1.70
C ARG A 118 4.61 -6.10 0.45
N HIS A 119 4.49 -4.80 0.19
CA HIS A 119 3.85 -4.29 -1.02
C HIS A 119 4.86 -3.61 -1.96
N SER A 120 4.50 -3.50 -3.24
CA SER A 120 5.27 -2.78 -4.26
C SER A 120 4.34 -2.27 -5.35
N GLY A 121 4.58 -1.06 -5.86
CA GLY A 121 3.67 -0.41 -6.82
C GLY A 121 2.44 0.26 -6.16
N PRO A 122 1.50 0.77 -6.97
CA PRO A 122 0.36 1.59 -6.51
C PRO A 122 -0.74 0.74 -5.86
N CYS A 123 -0.57 0.39 -4.58
CA CYS A 123 -1.44 -0.52 -3.84
C CYS A 123 -2.59 0.14 -3.06
N ASN A 124 -2.70 1.46 -3.06
CA ASN A 124 -3.68 2.21 -2.24
C ASN A 124 -5.15 1.91 -2.57
N ASN A 125 -5.43 1.37 -3.76
CA ASN A 125 -6.78 1.06 -4.24
C ASN A 125 -7.04 -0.46 -4.33
N THR A 126 -6.18 -1.30 -3.73
CA THR A 126 -6.18 -2.77 -3.93
C THR A 126 -6.70 -3.56 -2.72
N LEU A 127 -7.00 -2.87 -1.61
CA LEU A 127 -7.45 -3.40 -0.32
C LEU A 127 -8.48 -2.47 0.32
#